data_AF-A0A843S6A4-F1
#
_entry.id   AF-A0A843S6A4-F1
#
_cell.length_a   1.000
_cell.length_b   1.000
_cell.length_c   1.000
_cell.angle_alpha   90.00
_cell.angle_beta   90.00
_cell.angle_gamma   90.00
#
_symmetry.space_group_name_H-M   'P 1'
#
loop_
_entity.id
_entity.type
_entity.pdbx_description
1 polymer ?
#
loop_
_entity_poly.entity_id
_entity_poly.type
_entity_poly.pdbx_seq_one_letter_code
_entity_poly.pdbx_strand_id
1 'polypeptide(L)' 'MGSEADSSSKVVSAVCPSGKVVIGGGGGSGGGTTNVALLRSEPSLDGSGWSVEAHEVGPGTNQSWSVGAWAICVVLEP' A
#
# COMPACT_ATOMS: atom_id res chain seq x y z
N MET A 1 -4.08 8.28 22.89
CA MET A 1 -3.27 7.44 23.80
C MET A 1 -3.21 6.05 23.20
N GLY A 2 -2.00 5.56 22.91
CA GLY A 2 -1.74 4.27 22.26
C GLY A 2 -0.54 4.38 21.33
N SER A 3 0.64 4.56 21.92
CA SER A 3 1.95 4.59 21.26
C SER A 3 2.55 3.18 21.27
N GLU A 4 3.55 2.99 20.40
CA GLU A 4 4.49 1.86 20.30
C GLU A 4 4.10 0.67 19.40
N ALA A 5 4.56 0.75 18.16
CA ALA A 5 5.39 -0.29 17.57
C ALA A 5 6.21 0.33 16.43
N ASP A 6 7.44 0.76 16.72
CA ASP A 6 8.46 1.03 15.70
C ASP A 6 8.89 -0.28 15.04
N SER A 7 7.99 -0.90 14.27
CA SER A 7 8.34 -1.91 13.26
C SER A 7 8.06 -1.38 11.86
N SER A 8 8.60 -0.17 11.57
CA SER A 8 8.69 0.44 10.24
C SER A 8 7.51 0.11 9.30
N SER A 9 6.32 0.66 9.56
CA SER A 9 5.26 0.65 8.54
C SER A 9 5.82 1.18 7.23
N LYS A 10 5.57 0.47 6.13
CA LYS A 10 5.92 0.92 4.78
C LYS A 10 4.64 1.30 4.07
N VAL A 11 4.63 2.53 3.55
CA VAL A 11 3.54 3.05 2.72
C VAL A 11 4.07 3.25 1.31
N VAL A 12 3.35 2.73 0.33
CA VAL A 12 3.65 2.91 -1.09
C VAL A 12 2.37 3.25 -1.85
N SER A 13 2.52 4.05 -2.91
CA SER A 13 1.40 4.50 -3.72
C SER A 13 1.64 4.21 -5.20
N ALA A 14 0.59 3.79 -5.89
CA ALA A 14 0.53 3.71 -7.34
C ALA A 14 -0.30 4.88 -7.87
N VAL A 15 0.27 5.70 -8.75
CA VAL A 15 -0.36 6.90 -9.29
C VAL A 15 -0.92 6.59 -10.67
N CYS A 16 -2.16 6.99 -10.92
CA CYS A 16 -2.76 6.94 -12.24
C CYS A 16 -2.08 7.96 -13.17
N PRO A 17 -1.85 7.61 -14.46
CA PRO A 17 -1.37 8.59 -15.44
C PRO A 17 -2.26 9.83 -15.50
N SER A 18 -1.67 10.97 -15.88
CA SER A 18 -2.42 12.22 -16.06
C SER A 18 -3.64 12.04 -16.97
N GLY A 19 -4.78 12.63 -16.57
CA GLY A 19 -6.06 12.52 -17.28
C GLY A 19 -6.86 11.24 -16.99
N LYS A 20 -6.41 10.39 -16.05
CA LYS A 20 -7.14 9.21 -15.59
C LYS A 20 -7.52 9.33 -14.12
N VAL A 21 -8.61 8.67 -13.76
CA VAL A 21 -9.07 8.52 -12.37
C VAL A 21 -8.89 7.08 -11.91
N VAL A 22 -8.63 6.91 -10.61
CA VAL A 22 -8.57 5.57 -10.00
C VAL A 22 -9.99 5.02 -9.81
N ILE A 23 -10.21 3.76 -10.18
CA ILE A 23 -11.46 3.03 -9.93
C ILE A 23 -11.27 1.83 -9.02
N GLY A 24 -10.02 1.52 -8.68
CA GLY A 24 -9.66 0.44 -7.78
C GLY A 24 -8.15 0.25 -7.75
N GLY A 25 -7.70 -0.70 -6.94
CA GLY A 25 -6.29 -1.02 -6.82
C GLY A 25 -6.08 -2.12 -5.80
N GLY A 26 -4.82 -2.27 -5.40
CA GLY A 26 -4.45 -3.23 -4.37
C GLY A 26 -2.97 -3.15 -4.06
N GLY A 27 -2.54 -4.05 -3.18
CA GLY A 27 -1.13 -4.21 -2.86
C GLY A 27 -0.80 -5.60 -2.38
N GLY A 28 0.48 -5.83 -2.19
CA GLY A 28 1.03 -7.06 -1.67
C GLY A 28 2.36 -6.83 -0.98
N SER A 29 2.70 -7.70 -0.04
CA SER A 29 4.03 -7.79 0.53
C SER A 29 4.87 -8.85 -0.20
N GLY A 30 6.18 -8.66 -0.21
CA GLY A 30 7.14 -9.63 -0.75
C GLY A 30 8.39 -9.71 0.13
N GLY A 31 9.27 -10.65 -0.19
CA GLY A 31 10.52 -10.88 0.54
C GLY A 31 10.55 -12.20 1.33
N GLY A 32 11.46 -12.30 2.29
CA GLY A 32 11.81 -13.55 2.96
C GLY A 32 10.99 -13.90 4.21
N THR A 33 9.84 -13.25 4.44
CA THR A 33 9.06 -13.40 5.68
C THR A 33 7.56 -13.40 5.43
N THR A 34 6.83 -14.08 6.31
CA THR A 34 5.35 -14.09 6.38
C THR A 34 4.82 -13.22 7.52
N ASN A 35 5.71 -12.58 8.29
CA ASN A 35 5.35 -11.75 9.44
C ASN A 35 5.04 -10.30 9.02
N VAL A 36 4.44 -10.10 7.86
CA VAL A 36 4.04 -8.78 7.34
C VAL A 36 2.59 -8.86 6.91
N ALA A 37 1.77 -7.93 7.40
CA ALA A 37 0.37 -7.79 7.02
C ALA A 37 0.12 -6.44 6.35
N LEU A 38 -0.82 -6.42 5.40
CA LEU A 38 -1.37 -5.18 4.87
C LEU A 38 -2.36 -4.61 5.89
N LEU A 39 -2.18 -3.34 6.25
CA LEU A 39 -3.06 -2.60 7.15
C LEU A 39 -4.07 -1.75 6.39
N ARG A 40 -3.65 -1.21 5.22
CA ARG A 40 -4.51 -0.38 4.36
C ARG A 40 -4.31 -0.72 2.90
N SER A 41 -5.41 -0.62 2.16
CA SER A 41 -5.46 -0.70 0.70
C SER A 41 -6.65 0.14 0.27
N GLU A 42 -6.39 1.41 -0.05
CA GLU A 42 -7.41 2.44 -0.23
C GLU A 42 -7.05 3.41 -1.36
N PRO A 43 -8.03 4.06 -2.02
CA PRO A 43 -7.73 5.11 -2.97
C PRO A 43 -7.04 6.29 -2.28
N SER A 44 -6.19 7.01 -3.01
CA SER A 44 -5.64 8.28 -2.51
C SER A 44 -6.76 9.31 -2.32
N LEU A 45 -6.57 10.24 -1.39
CA LEU A 45 -7.59 11.24 -1.04
C LEU A 45 -8.02 12.12 -2.22
N ASP A 46 -7.13 12.33 -3.19
CA ASP A 46 -7.36 13.10 -4.40
C ASP A 46 -7.91 12.25 -5.56
N GLY A 47 -8.13 10.95 -5.36
CA GLY A 47 -8.63 10.01 -6.39
C GLY A 47 -7.66 9.78 -7.54
N SER A 48 -6.40 10.20 -7.40
CA SER A 48 -5.38 10.08 -8.46
C SER A 48 -4.61 8.76 -8.41
N GLY A 49 -4.83 7.92 -7.41
CA GLY A 49 -4.08 6.68 -7.24
C GLY A 49 -4.57 5.76 -6.14
N TRP A 50 -3.73 4.81 -5.77
CA TRP A 50 -4.01 3.80 -4.75
C TRP A 50 -2.84 3.74 -3.75
N SER A 51 -3.17 3.75 -2.46
CA SER A 51 -2.22 3.72 -1.35
C SER A 51 -2.31 2.39 -0.61
N VAL A 52 -1.15 1.84 -0.27
CA VAL A 52 -1.03 0.58 0.47
C VAL A 52 -0.08 0.78 1.64
N GLU A 53 -0.54 0.39 2.82
CA GLU A 53 0.27 0.35 4.05
C GLU A 53 0.47 -1.10 4.47
N ALA A 54 1.71 -1.46 4.76
CA ALA A 54 2.09 -2.77 5.30
C ALA A 54 2.95 -2.59 6.56
N HIS A 55 2.80 -3.51 7.50
CA HIS A 55 3.50 -3.48 8.77
C HIS A 55 3.95 -4.88 9.17
N GLU A 56 5.05 -4.96 9.91
CA GLU A 56 5.43 -6.22 10.55
C GLU A 56 4.41 -6.59 11.64
N VAL A 57 4.14 -7.88 11.78
CA VAL A 57 3.18 -8.43 12.74
C VAL A 57 3.80 -9.59 13.52
N GLY A 58 3.22 -9.92 14.68
CA GLY A 58 3.76 -10.97 15.55
C GLY A 58 5.12 -10.55 16.14
N PRO A 59 6.13 -11.45 16.17
CA PRO A 59 7.45 -11.13 16.75
C PRO A 59 8.32 -10.22 15.86
N GLY A 60 7.80 -9.71 14.73
CA GLY A 60 8.56 -8.95 13.74
C GLY A 60 9.42 -9.84 12.84
N THR A 61 10.37 -9.24 12.11
CA THR A 61 11.29 -9.98 11.23
C THR A 61 12.65 -9.30 11.08
N ASN A 62 13.73 -10.10 11.01
CA ASN A 62 15.06 -9.62 10.60
C ASN A 62 15.34 -9.82 9.11
N GLN A 63 14.42 -10.47 8.38
CA GLN A 63 14.50 -10.66 6.93
C GLN A 63 14.08 -9.38 6.20
N SER A 64 14.74 -9.08 5.08
CA SER A 64 14.31 -8.00 4.19
C SER A 64 12.95 -8.31 3.57
N TRP A 65 12.10 -7.30 3.52
CA TRP A 65 10.77 -7.36 2.93
C TRP A 65 10.42 -6.07 2.19
N SER A 66 9.47 -6.15 1.28
CA SER A 66 8.97 -5.03 0.48
C SER A 66 7.44 -5.01 0.45
N VAL A 67 6.88 -3.88 0.05
CA VAL A 67 5.47 -3.70 -0.26
C VAL A 67 5.35 -3.10 -1.65
N GLY A 68 4.34 -3.55 -2.41
CA GLY A 68 3.98 -3.01 -3.71
C GLY A 68 2.52 -2.57 -3.73
N ALA A 69 2.23 -1.57 -4.57
CA ALA A 69 0.88 -1.11 -4.86
C ALA A 69 0.64 -1.13 -6.37
N TRP A 70 -0.61 -1.33 -6.78
CA TRP A 70 -1.09 -1.14 -8.14
C TRP A 70 -2.42 -0.37 -8.13
N ALA A 71 -2.64 0.41 -9.18
CA ALA A 71 -3.85 1.17 -9.40
C ALA A 71 -4.49 0.76 -10.73
N ILE A 72 -5.82 0.65 -10.73
CA ILE A 72 -6.65 0.44 -11.91
C ILE A 72 -7.26 1.79 -12.27
N CYS A 73 -6.91 2.29 -13.46
CA CYS A 73 -7.19 3.65 -13.87
C CYS A 73 -7.98 3.69 -15.18
N VAL A 74 -8.96 4.59 -15.27
CA VAL A 74 -9.77 4.80 -16.48
C VAL A 74 -9.68 6.25 -16.94
N VAL A 75 -9.86 6.46 -18.25
CA VAL A 75 -10.15 7.79 -18.79
C VAL A 75 -11.63 8.05 -18.55
N LEU A 76 -11.96 9.24 -18.02
CA LEU A 76 -13.33 9.70 -17.98
C LEU A 76 -13.71 10.20 -19.38
N GLU A 77 -14.64 9.52 -20.04
CA GLU A 77 -15.29 10.10 -21.21
C GLU A 77 -16.25 11.20 -20.75
N PRO A 78 -16.33 12.35 -21.46
CA PRO A 78 -17.26 13.44 -21.13
C PRO A 78 -18.73 13.04 -21.18
#